data_AF-A0A7C0XZM5-F1
#
_entry.id   AF-A0A7C0XZM5-F1
#
_cell.length_a   1.000
_cell.length_b   1.000
_cell.length_c   1.000
_cell.angle_alpha   90.00
_cell.angle_beta   90.00
_cell.angle_gamma   90.00
#
_symmetry.space_group_name_H-M   'P 1'
#
loop_
_entity.id
_entity.type
_entity.pdbx_description
1 polymer ?
#
loop_
_entity_poly.entity_id
_entity_poly.type
_entity_poly.pdbx_seq_one_letter_code
_entity_poly.pdbx_strand_id
1 'polypeptide(L)'
;MDEIFRIIDANFNRVREGLRVVEDGIRFLIEDKILMKRLKEFRHKFTDTVVSNYPLIGKYRRASEDIGKKEKAGRSDFRRIIERNLSRIGEGLRSLEEYSKIKNVHV
;
A
#
# COMPACT_ATOMS: atom_id res chain seq x y z
N MET A 1 -12.15 -14.42 11.38
CA MET A 1 -11.16 -14.75 10.33
C MET A 1 -11.26 -13.75 9.19
N ASP A 2 -12.47 -13.49 8.69
CA ASP A 2 -12.77 -12.44 7.71
C ASP A 2 -12.24 -11.04 8.07
N GLU A 3 -12.24 -10.68 9.36
CA GLU A 3 -11.71 -9.39 9.83
C GLU A 3 -10.18 -9.26 9.62
N ILE A 4 -9.42 -10.36 9.80
CA ILE A 4 -7.98 -10.37 9.56
C ILE A 4 -7.70 -10.23 8.07
N PHE A 5 -8.42 -10.98 7.22
CA PHE A 5 -8.32 -10.82 5.77
C PHE A 5 -8.72 -9.41 5.31
N ARG A 6 -9.71 -8.80 5.95
CA ARG A 6 -10.09 -7.41 5.68
C ARG A 6 -9.00 -6.42 6.07
N ILE A 7 -8.28 -6.65 7.17
CA ILE A 7 -7.10 -5.84 7.55
C ILE A 7 -5.97 -5.99 6.53
N ILE A 8 -5.71 -7.23 6.08
CA ILE A 8 -4.69 -7.52 5.06
C ILE A 8 -5.07 -6.84 3.74
N ASP A 9 -6.32 -6.97 3.29
CA ASP A 9 -6.87 -6.29 2.11
C ASP A 9 -6.70 -4.77 2.17
N ALA A 10 -7.08 -4.17 3.31
CA ALA A 10 -7.01 -2.73 3.49
C ALA A 10 -5.57 -2.22 3.42
N ASN A 11 -4.64 -2.90 4.08
CA ASN A 11 -3.23 -2.49 4.10
C ASN A 11 -2.51 -2.83 2.78
N PHE A 12 -2.85 -3.93 2.12
CA PHE A 12 -2.41 -4.23 0.75
C PHE A 12 -2.75 -3.09 -0.20
N ASN A 13 -4.01 -2.62 -0.17
CA ASN A 13 -4.43 -1.50 -1.00
C ASN A 13 -3.70 -0.19 -0.63
N ARG A 14 -3.56 0.12 0.66
CA ARG A 14 -2.85 1.34 1.10
C ARG A 14 -1.40 1.36 0.62
N VAL A 15 -0.69 0.23 0.71
CA VAL A 15 0.68 0.11 0.21
C VAL A 15 0.72 0.32 -1.30
N ARG A 16 -0.18 -0.32 -2.07
CA ARG A 16 -0.22 -0.17 -3.53
C ARG A 16 -0.51 1.26 -3.98
N GLU A 17 -1.48 1.92 -3.36
CA GLU A 17 -1.82 3.31 -3.65
C GLU A 17 -0.68 4.25 -3.28
N GLY A 18 -0.06 4.07 -2.10
CA GLY A 18 1.09 4.85 -1.69
C GLY A 18 2.26 4.71 -2.69
N LEU A 19 2.58 3.48 -3.10
CA LEU A 19 3.61 3.20 -4.10
C LEU A 19 3.30 3.88 -5.44
N ARG A 20 2.03 3.89 -5.86
CA ARG A 20 1.61 4.54 -7.10
C ARG A 20 1.79 6.06 -7.03
N VAL A 21 1.43 6.69 -5.91
CA VAL A 21 1.63 8.14 -5.71
C VAL A 21 3.11 8.50 -5.74
N VAL A 22 3.97 7.70 -5.11
CA VAL A 22 5.43 7.92 -5.13
C VAL A 22 5.99 7.70 -6.53
N GLU A 23 5.54 6.67 -7.26
CA GLU A 23 5.93 6.41 -8.65
C GLU A 23 5.58 7.59 -9.56
N ASP A 24 4.38 8.17 -9.43
CA ASP A 24 3.97 9.33 -10.22
C ASP A 24 4.77 10.58 -9.86
N GLY A 25 5.06 10.81 -8.58
CA GLY A 25 5.95 11.90 -8.15
C GLY A 25 7.36 11.77 -8.76
N ILE A 26 7.90 10.56 -8.79
CA ILE A 26 9.21 10.31 -9.40
C ILE A 26 9.15 10.43 -10.92
N ARG A 27 8.08 9.93 -11.56
CA ARG A 27 7.93 9.98 -13.02
C ARG A 27 7.81 11.41 -13.55
N PHE A 28 6.99 12.25 -12.91
CA PHE A 28 6.59 13.54 -13.48
C PHE A 28 7.26 14.76 -12.84
N LEU A 29 7.82 14.63 -11.62
CA LEU A 29 8.43 15.77 -10.92
C LEU A 29 9.94 15.64 -10.77
N ILE A 30 10.43 14.41 -10.57
CA ILE A 30 11.86 14.13 -10.42
C ILE A 30 12.47 13.66 -11.75
N GLU A 31 11.67 13.01 -12.61
CA GLU A 31 12.05 12.48 -13.92
C GLU A 31 13.20 11.46 -13.90
N ASP A 32 13.45 10.81 -12.75
CA ASP A 32 14.47 9.77 -12.62
C ASP A 32 13.95 8.42 -13.14
N LYS A 33 14.42 8.05 -14.34
CA LYS A 33 14.04 6.81 -15.03
C LYS A 33 14.48 5.55 -14.28
N ILE A 34 15.62 5.59 -13.59
CA ILE A 34 16.15 4.43 -12.87
C ILE A 34 15.30 4.18 -11.62
N LEU A 35 15.03 5.23 -10.83
CA LEU A 35 14.16 5.12 -9.66
C LEU A 35 12.74 4.74 -10.03
N MET A 36 12.18 5.32 -11.10
CA MET A 36 10.85 4.96 -11.60
C MET A 36 10.76 3.47 -11.95
N LYS A 37 11.76 2.93 -12.67
CA LYS A 37 11.82 1.52 -13.02
C LYS A 37 11.87 0.63 -11.77
N ARG A 38 12.76 0.94 -10.82
CA ARG A 38 12.92 0.17 -9.57
C ARG A 38 11.64 0.15 -8.74
N LEU A 39 10.93 1.28 -8.63
CA LEU A 39 9.67 1.34 -7.90
C LEU A 39 8.55 0.59 -8.59
N LYS A 40 8.47 0.65 -9.92
CA LYS A 40 7.50 -0.14 -10.69
C LYS A 40 7.73 -1.63 -10.49
N GLU A 41 8.99 -2.08 -10.59
CA GLU A 41 9.38 -3.48 -10.34
C GLU A 41 9.05 -3.91 -8.92
N PHE A 42 9.37 -3.09 -7.92
CA PHE A 42 9.01 -3.36 -6.52
C PHE A 42 7.49 -3.47 -6.35
N ARG A 43 6.72 -2.55 -6.92
CA ARG A 43 5.24 -2.56 -6.84
C ARG A 43 4.64 -3.81 -7.45
N HIS A 44 5.15 -4.25 -8.61
CA HIS A 44 4.73 -5.50 -9.24
C HIS A 44 5.08 -6.70 -8.35
N LYS A 45 6.35 -6.86 -7.95
CA LYS A 45 6.80 -7.97 -7.10
C LYS A 45 6.01 -8.05 -5.80
N PHE A 46 5.77 -6.91 -5.15
CA PHE A 46 4.93 -6.82 -3.96
C PHE A 46 3.50 -7.30 -4.24
N THR A 47 2.89 -6.79 -5.31
CA THR A 47 1.52 -7.17 -5.71
C THR A 47 1.41 -8.67 -5.94
N ASP A 48 2.31 -9.22 -6.74
CA ASP A 48 2.31 -10.64 -7.10
C ASP A 48 2.52 -11.51 -5.86
N THR A 49 3.47 -11.15 -4.99
CA THR A 49 3.73 -11.89 -3.75
C THR A 49 2.49 -11.95 -2.85
N VAL A 50 1.79 -10.82 -2.66
CA VAL A 50 0.60 -10.80 -1.81
C VAL A 50 -0.53 -11.59 -2.46
N VAL A 51 -0.80 -11.42 -3.75
CA VAL A 51 -1.87 -12.15 -4.45
C VAL A 51 -1.64 -13.66 -4.41
N SER A 52 -0.39 -14.12 -4.57
CA SER A 52 -0.06 -15.55 -4.50
C SER A 52 -0.26 -16.16 -3.10
N ASN A 53 -0.05 -15.39 -2.03
CA ASN A 53 -0.24 -15.87 -0.65
C ASN A 53 -1.66 -15.66 -0.13
N TYR A 54 -2.44 -14.81 -0.78
CA TYR A 54 -3.80 -14.45 -0.41
C TYR A 54 -4.70 -14.45 -1.65
N PRO A 55 -5.11 -15.62 -2.18
CA PRO A 55 -5.85 -15.71 -3.44
C PRO A 55 -7.22 -14.99 -3.43
N LEU A 56 -7.77 -14.76 -2.24
CA LEU A 56 -9.03 -14.04 -2.02
C LEU A 56 -8.82 -12.55 -1.68
N ILE A 57 -7.59 -12.03 -1.81
CA ILE A 57 -7.27 -10.63 -1.57
C ILE A 57 -8.15 -9.70 -2.43
N GLY A 58 -8.67 -8.65 -1.82
CA GLY A 58 -9.57 -7.68 -2.43
C GLY A 58 -11.05 -8.07 -2.39
N LYS A 59 -11.40 -9.29 -1.98
CA LYS A 59 -12.80 -9.72 -1.83
C LYS A 59 -13.42 -9.36 -0.47
N TYR A 60 -12.60 -9.12 0.54
CA TYR A 60 -13.07 -8.85 1.91
C TYR A 60 -13.15 -7.37 2.22
N ARG A 61 -12.55 -6.51 1.38
CA ARG A 61 -12.57 -5.06 1.58
C ARG A 61 -13.98 -4.48 1.47
N ARG A 62 -14.36 -3.73 2.50
CA ARG A 62 -15.56 -2.87 2.50
C ARG A 62 -15.14 -1.41 2.62
N ALA A 63 -14.65 -0.85 1.52
CA ALA A 63 -14.04 0.49 1.52
C ALA A 63 -14.99 1.60 2.01
N SER A 64 -16.29 1.44 1.80
CA SER A 64 -17.35 2.35 2.27
C SER A 64 -17.61 2.29 3.78
N GLU A 65 -17.19 1.21 4.44
CA GLU A 65 -17.35 0.96 5.87
C GLU A 65 -16.03 1.17 6.65
N ASP A 66 -14.94 1.48 5.95
CA ASP A 66 -13.64 1.69 6.58
C ASP A 66 -13.61 3.05 7.28
N ILE A 67 -13.56 3.02 8.62
CA ILE A 67 -13.43 4.21 9.44
C ILE A 67 -12.01 4.74 9.33
N GLY A 68 -11.87 5.95 8.78
CA GLY A 68 -10.60 6.65 8.66
C GLY A 68 -10.79 8.16 8.75
N LYS A 69 -9.85 8.85 9.38
CA LYS A 69 -9.86 10.32 9.41
C LYS A 69 -9.70 10.86 7.99
N LYS A 70 -10.60 11.74 7.56
CA LYS A 70 -10.35 12.62 6.41
C LYS A 70 -9.12 13.44 6.73
N GLU A 71 -8.08 13.32 5.91
CA GLU A 71 -6.93 14.19 6.07
C GLU A 71 -7.32 15.62 5.73
N LYS A 72 -6.88 16.56 6.58
CA LYS A 72 -7.02 17.98 6.26
C LYS A 72 -6.15 18.26 5.03
N ALA A 73 -6.78 18.75 3.96
CA ALA A 73 -6.08 19.27 2.81
C ALA A 73 -5.30 20.52 3.25
N GLY A 74 -3.98 20.37 3.42
CA GLY A 74 -3.07 21.49 3.60
C GLY A 74 -2.27 21.71 2.31
N ARG A 75 -1.75 22.92 2.10
CA ARG A 75 -0.71 23.13 1.09
C ARG A 75 0.50 22.25 1.45
N SER A 76 0.80 21.29 0.59
CA SER A 76 1.98 20.43 0.71
C SER A 76 2.79 20.52 -0.57
N ASP A 77 4.08 20.86 -0.44
CA ASP A 77 5.05 20.68 -1.52
C ASP A 77 5.18 19.19 -1.89
N PHE A 78 5.57 18.90 -3.13
CA PHE A 78 5.61 17.55 -3.68
C PHE A 78 6.54 16.61 -2.89
N ARG A 79 7.65 17.13 -2.36
CA ARG A 79 8.56 16.38 -1.50
C ARG A 79 7.82 15.81 -0.28
N ARG A 80 7.00 16.65 0.36
CA ARG A 80 6.21 16.25 1.52
C ARG A 80 5.10 15.26 1.15
N ILE A 81 4.57 15.33 -0.07
CA ILE A 81 3.63 14.31 -0.58
C ILE A 81 4.35 12.95 -0.71
N ILE A 82 5.56 12.93 -1.28
CA ILE A 82 6.36 11.71 -1.44
C ILE A 82 6.71 11.13 -0.06
N GLU A 83 7.32 11.93 0.83
CA GLU A 83 7.72 11.50 2.18
C GLU A 83 6.56 10.90 2.96
N ARG A 84 5.41 11.58 2.99
CA ARG A 84 4.23 11.13 3.70
C ARG A 84 3.69 9.80 3.15
N ASN A 85 3.72 9.61 1.83
CA ASN A 85 3.29 8.35 1.23
C ASN A 85 4.32 7.23 1.50
N LEU A 86 5.62 7.53 1.54
CA LEU A 86 6.64 6.57 1.97
C LEU A 86 6.43 6.11 3.42
N SER A 87 6.12 7.03 4.35
CA SER A 87 5.79 6.66 5.74
C SER A 87 4.57 5.74 5.81
N ARG A 88 3.48 6.05 5.08
CA ARG A 88 2.28 5.20 5.02
C ARG A 88 2.53 3.84 4.40
N ILE A 89 3.38 3.77 3.38
CA ILE A 89 3.80 2.48 2.80
C ILE A 89 4.49 1.66 3.89
N GLY A 90 5.38 2.25 4.67
CA GLY A 90 6.03 1.60 5.81
C GLY A 90 5.04 1.07 6.84
N GLU A 91 4.09 1.90 7.28
CA GLU A 91 3.03 1.51 8.23
C GLU A 91 2.13 0.38 7.68
N GLY A 92 1.77 0.45 6.41
CA GLY A 92 0.98 -0.57 5.73
C GLY A 92 1.73 -1.90 5.63
N LEU A 93 3.01 -1.87 5.25
CA LEU A 93 3.87 -3.05 5.21
C LEU A 93 4.05 -3.65 6.61
N ARG A 94 4.23 -2.82 7.65
CA ARG A 94 4.32 -3.28 9.03
C ARG A 94 3.04 -3.98 9.48
N SER A 95 1.88 -3.45 9.10
CA SER A 95 0.59 -4.09 9.38
C SER A 95 0.49 -5.45 8.69
N LEU A 96 0.83 -5.54 7.40
CA LEU A 96 0.84 -6.81 6.67
C LEU A 96 1.77 -7.84 7.33
N GLU A 97 2.96 -7.40 7.74
CA GLU A 97 3.93 -8.25 8.43
C GLU A 97 3.34 -8.83 9.73
N GLU A 98 2.76 -8.00 10.59
CA GLU A 98 2.24 -8.46 11.88
C GLU A 98 0.99 -9.34 11.74
N TYR A 99 0.02 -8.96 10.89
CA TYR A 99 -1.21 -9.74 10.74
C TYR A 99 -1.00 -11.04 9.95
N SER A 100 0.03 -11.13 9.11
CA SER A 100 0.38 -12.38 8.41
C SER A 100 0.99 -13.45 9.32
N LYS A 101 1.51 -13.09 10.50
CA LYS A 101 2.09 -14.04 11.48
C LYS A 101 1.04 -14.86 12.23
N ILE A 102 -0.23 -14.47 12.18
CA ILE A 102 -1.30 -15.17 12.90
C ILE A 102 -1.55 -16.53 12.22
N LYS A 103 -1.39 -17.63 12.98
CA LYS A 103 -1.60 -19.00 12.45
C LYS A 103 -3.03 -19.13 11.88
N ASN A 104 -3.15 -19.74 10.69
CA ASN A 104 -4.37 -19.89 9.86
C ASN A 104 -4.74 -18.70 8.95
N VAL A 105 -3.81 -17.78 8.69
CA VAL A 105 -4.00 -16.67 7.74
C VAL A 105 -3.53 -17.02 6.32
N HIS A 106 -2.88 -18.18 6.13
CA HIS A 106 -2.57 -18.74 4.81
C HIS A 106 -3.74 -19.64 4.36
N VAL A 107 -4.36 -19.31 3.22
CA VAL A 107 -5.41 -20.11 2.56
C VAL A 107 -4.96 -20.42 1.14
#